data_AF-A0A222NUR9-F1
#
_entry.id   AF-A0A222NUR9-F1
#
_cell.length_a   1.000
_cell.length_b   1.000
_cell.length_c   1.000
_cell.angle_alpha   90.00
_cell.angle_beta   90.00
_cell.angle_gamma   90.00
#
_symmetry.space_group_name_H-M   'P 1'
#
loop_
_entity.id
_entity.type
_entity.pdbx_description
1 polymer ?
#
loop_
_entity_poly.entity_id
_entity_poly.type
_entity_poly.pdbx_seq_one_letter_code
_entity_poly.pdbx_strand_id
1 'polypeptide(L)'
;LKLKMSQKSSRAAVRRMSTGLSREEIRELKDIFQMFDADDSGTIDTAELGGIMKMLGKNLKEKELKRMIKKIDTDGNGTVDFPEFVQYICTHSHPVDEEEELREAFKVFDKNGDGLITAGEVKQVLKSMGENLSDEEIHKMIVSVGKSGAEQINYEDFVELAKRKKEEYD
;
A
#
# COMPACT_ATOMS: atom_id res chain seq x y z
N LEU A 1 -25.35 -27.28 16.33
CA LEU A 1 -25.11 -27.17 14.87
C LEU A 1 -24.82 -25.71 14.50
N LYS A 2 -23.61 -25.20 14.75
CA LYS A 2 -23.20 -23.86 14.29
C LYS A 2 -21.70 -23.87 14.02
N LEU A 3 -21.26 -24.37 12.85
CA LEU A 3 -19.89 -24.13 12.36
C LEU A 3 -19.69 -24.57 10.90
N LYS A 4 -20.46 -24.05 9.93
CA LYS A 4 -20.18 -24.31 8.49
C LYS A 4 -20.37 -23.13 7.54
N MET A 5 -20.42 -21.88 8.02
CA MET A 5 -20.60 -20.71 7.13
C MET A 5 -19.38 -19.78 7.00
N SER A 6 -18.22 -20.10 7.60
CA SER A 6 -17.03 -19.22 7.54
C SER A 6 -15.91 -19.67 6.58
N GLN A 7 -16.06 -20.79 5.86
CA GLN A 7 -15.00 -21.29 4.96
C GLN A 7 -15.36 -21.31 3.46
N LYS A 8 -16.59 -20.97 3.09
CA LYS A 8 -17.01 -20.94 1.67
C LYS A 8 -16.71 -19.61 0.97
N SER A 9 -16.55 -18.51 1.72
CA SER A 9 -16.31 -17.18 1.14
C SER A 9 -14.84 -17.00 0.70
N SER A 10 -13.88 -17.62 1.39
CA SER A 10 -12.45 -17.54 1.07
C SER A 10 -12.05 -18.26 -0.22
N ARG A 11 -12.64 -19.42 -0.54
CA ARG A 11 -12.27 -20.17 -1.77
C ARG A 11 -12.81 -19.57 -3.07
N ALA A 12 -13.92 -18.82 -3.00
CA ALA A 12 -14.51 -18.17 -4.17
C ALA A 12 -13.81 -16.85 -4.52
N ALA A 13 -13.29 -16.13 -3.53
CA ALA A 13 -12.45 -14.95 -3.74
C ALA A 13 -11.09 -15.34 -4.35
N VAL A 14 -10.42 -16.36 -3.79
CA VAL A 14 -9.15 -16.89 -4.34
C VAL A 14 -9.29 -17.33 -5.80
N ARG A 15 -10.42 -17.96 -6.16
CA ARG A 15 -10.69 -18.42 -7.54
C ARG A 15 -11.08 -17.31 -8.53
N ARG A 16 -11.48 -16.13 -8.06
CA ARG A 16 -11.69 -14.94 -8.93
C ARG A 16 -10.40 -14.15 -9.14
N MET A 17 -9.45 -14.24 -8.21
CA MET A 17 -8.21 -13.44 -8.24
C MET A 17 -7.08 -14.11 -9.03
N SER A 18 -7.13 -15.42 -9.25
CA SER A 18 -6.22 -16.11 -10.19
C SER A 18 -6.55 -15.87 -11.68
N THR A 19 -7.58 -15.07 -11.99
CA THR A 19 -8.05 -14.83 -13.37
C THR A 19 -8.10 -13.35 -13.78
N GLY A 20 -7.50 -12.44 -13.00
CA GLY A 20 -7.76 -10.99 -13.14
C GLY A 20 -6.56 -10.08 -13.39
N LEU A 21 -5.31 -10.56 -13.31
CA LEU A 21 -4.15 -9.72 -13.62
C LEU A 21 -3.99 -9.58 -15.14
N SER A 22 -3.79 -8.35 -15.61
CA SER A 22 -3.38 -8.06 -16.98
C SER A 22 -2.01 -8.68 -17.27
N ARG A 23 -1.66 -8.81 -18.55
CA ARG A 23 -0.35 -9.37 -18.94
C ARG A 23 0.79 -8.46 -18.49
N GLU A 24 0.51 -7.17 -18.45
CA GLU A 24 1.38 -6.10 -18.01
C GLU A 24 1.68 -6.23 -16.51
N GLU A 25 0.66 -6.35 -15.66
CA GLU A 25 0.83 -6.57 -14.21
C GLU A 25 1.60 -7.87 -13.92
N ILE A 26 1.27 -8.97 -14.61
CA ILE A 26 2.01 -10.23 -14.44
C ILE A 26 3.49 -10.06 -14.79
N ARG A 27 3.78 -9.26 -15.82
CA ARG A 27 5.15 -8.98 -16.25
C ARG A 27 5.89 -8.14 -15.21
N GLU A 28 5.29 -7.08 -14.71
CA GLU A 28 5.86 -6.25 -13.64
C GLU A 28 6.13 -7.07 -12.37
N LEU A 29 5.18 -7.91 -11.95
CA LEU A 29 5.37 -8.78 -10.80
C LEU A 29 6.50 -9.79 -11.01
N LYS A 30 6.68 -10.24 -12.25
CA LYS A 30 7.78 -11.14 -12.60
C LYS A 30 9.13 -10.43 -12.60
N ASP A 31 9.19 -9.21 -13.14
CA ASP A 31 10.39 -8.38 -13.11
C ASP A 31 10.77 -8.06 -11.66
N ILE A 32 9.79 -7.70 -10.82
CA ILE A 32 9.98 -7.51 -9.38
C ILE A 32 10.48 -8.81 -8.73
N PHE A 33 9.84 -9.95 -8.97
CA PHE A 33 10.26 -11.24 -8.41
C PHE A 33 11.71 -11.57 -8.76
N GLN A 34 12.12 -11.36 -10.01
CA GLN A 34 13.51 -11.55 -10.44
C GLN A 34 14.49 -10.57 -9.79
N MET A 35 14.04 -9.38 -9.37
CA MET A 35 14.89 -8.51 -8.57
C MET A 35 15.15 -9.09 -7.18
N PHE A 36 14.21 -9.85 -6.61
CA PHE A 36 14.38 -10.50 -5.32
C PHE A 36 15.18 -11.80 -5.41
N ASP A 37 14.87 -12.66 -6.39
CA ASP A 37 15.51 -13.96 -6.66
C ASP A 37 16.88 -13.76 -7.35
N ALA A 38 17.88 -13.37 -6.57
CA ALA A 38 19.18 -12.93 -7.07
C ALA A 38 20.02 -14.09 -7.60
N ASP A 39 19.73 -15.32 -7.16
CA ASP A 39 20.41 -16.53 -7.59
C ASP A 39 19.63 -17.33 -8.66
N ASP A 40 18.51 -16.79 -9.14
CA ASP A 40 17.59 -17.44 -10.10
C ASP A 40 17.16 -18.85 -9.64
N SER A 41 17.04 -19.08 -8.32
CA SER A 41 16.57 -20.34 -7.74
C SER A 41 15.08 -20.60 -8.02
N GLY A 42 14.33 -19.57 -8.40
CA GLY A 42 12.89 -19.61 -8.60
C GLY A 42 12.11 -19.44 -7.29
N THR A 43 12.78 -19.11 -6.19
CA THR A 43 12.20 -18.94 -4.86
C THR A 43 12.93 -17.83 -4.11
N ILE A 44 12.20 -17.00 -3.35
CA ILE A 44 12.79 -15.93 -2.54
C ILE A 44 13.04 -16.44 -1.13
N ASP A 45 14.30 -16.40 -0.69
CA ASP A 45 14.66 -16.74 0.68
C ASP A 45 14.72 -15.51 1.63
N THR A 46 14.95 -15.76 2.92
CA THR A 46 15.03 -14.67 3.92
C THR A 46 16.19 -13.70 3.70
N ALA A 47 17.31 -14.17 3.12
CA ALA A 47 18.50 -13.36 2.88
C ALA A 47 18.28 -12.44 1.67
N GLU A 48 17.68 -12.96 0.61
CA GLU A 48 17.28 -12.24 -0.59
C GLU A 48 16.25 -11.15 -0.28
N LEU A 49 15.19 -11.49 0.46
CA LEU A 49 14.22 -10.50 0.96
C LEU A 49 14.92 -9.41 1.79
N GLY A 50 15.88 -9.79 2.63
CA GLY A 50 16.68 -8.86 3.43
C GLY A 50 17.56 -7.93 2.59
N GLY A 51 18.17 -8.46 1.53
CA GLY A 51 18.99 -7.71 0.58
C GLY A 51 18.18 -6.59 -0.09
N ILE A 52 16.98 -6.91 -0.57
CA ILE A 52 16.11 -5.92 -1.22
C ILE A 52 15.55 -4.91 -0.22
N MET A 53 15.12 -5.34 0.98
CA MET A 53 14.65 -4.41 2.00
C MET A 53 15.74 -3.38 2.36
N LYS A 54 17.00 -3.82 2.41
CA LYS A 54 18.15 -2.93 2.62
C LYS A 54 18.38 -1.98 1.45
N MET A 55 18.20 -2.42 0.19
CA MET A 55 18.25 -1.53 -0.97
C MET A 55 17.13 -0.49 -0.97
N LEU A 56 15.95 -0.85 -0.46
CA LEU A 56 14.82 0.07 -0.24
C LEU A 56 14.98 0.96 1.01
N GLY A 57 16.15 0.94 1.66
CA GLY A 57 16.44 1.74 2.85
C GLY A 57 15.78 1.23 4.14
N LYS A 58 15.10 0.08 4.12
CA LYS A 58 14.48 -0.55 5.29
C LYS A 58 15.38 -1.64 5.86
N ASN A 59 16.00 -1.37 7.00
CA ASN A 59 16.86 -2.34 7.67
C ASN A 59 16.06 -3.22 8.65
N LEU A 60 15.39 -4.24 8.12
CA LEU A 60 14.58 -5.18 8.91
C LEU A 60 15.46 -6.23 9.61
N LYS A 61 15.07 -6.63 10.82
CA LYS A 61 15.77 -7.70 11.55
C LYS A 61 15.43 -9.07 10.96
N GLU A 62 16.33 -10.04 11.12
CA GLU A 62 16.11 -11.43 10.66
C GLU A 62 14.78 -12.02 11.17
N LYS A 63 14.38 -11.69 12.40
CA LYS A 63 13.09 -12.11 12.97
C LYS A 63 11.88 -11.50 12.24
N GLU A 64 12.01 -10.29 11.71
CA GLU A 64 10.98 -9.64 10.89
C GLU A 64 10.90 -10.26 9.51
N LEU A 65 12.05 -10.47 8.86
CA LEU A 65 12.15 -11.14 7.57
C LEU A 65 11.55 -12.56 7.63
N LYS A 66 11.90 -13.35 8.65
CA LYS A 66 11.30 -14.68 8.87
C LYS A 66 9.80 -14.64 9.10
N ARG A 67 9.28 -13.59 9.76
CA ARG A 67 7.83 -13.41 9.93
C ARG A 67 7.15 -13.06 8.61
N MET A 68 7.80 -12.28 7.76
CA MET A 68 7.28 -11.93 6.44
C MET A 68 7.24 -13.17 5.54
N ILE A 69 8.35 -13.90 5.42
CA ILE A 69 8.38 -15.17 4.67
C ILE A 69 7.31 -16.12 5.19
N LYS A 70 7.23 -16.39 6.50
CA LYS A 70 6.22 -17.27 7.08
C LYS A 70 4.76 -16.82 6.86
N LYS A 71 4.52 -15.53 6.61
CA LYS A 71 3.18 -14.99 6.32
C LYS A 71 2.77 -15.28 4.86
N ILE A 72 3.75 -15.43 3.98
CA ILE A 72 3.59 -15.63 2.53
C ILE A 72 3.66 -17.12 2.18
N ASP A 73 4.65 -17.80 2.74
CA ASP A 73 4.94 -19.24 2.63
C ASP A 73 3.75 -20.07 3.11
N THR A 74 2.96 -20.54 2.15
CA THR A 74 1.74 -21.32 2.39
C THR A 74 2.01 -22.82 2.43
N ASP A 75 3.05 -23.29 1.73
CA ASP A 75 3.45 -24.69 1.71
C ASP A 75 4.38 -25.07 2.87
N GLY A 76 4.95 -24.09 3.56
CA GLY A 76 5.81 -24.22 4.72
C GLY A 76 7.25 -24.60 4.39
N ASN A 77 7.70 -24.39 3.15
CA ASN A 77 9.02 -24.78 2.68
C ASN A 77 10.15 -23.81 3.15
N GLY A 78 9.78 -22.67 3.74
CA GLY A 78 10.69 -21.66 4.28
C GLY A 78 11.21 -20.67 3.25
N THR A 79 10.70 -20.70 2.03
CA THR A 79 10.96 -19.80 0.89
C THR A 79 9.64 -19.32 0.31
N VAL A 80 9.67 -18.38 -0.63
CA VAL A 80 8.46 -17.87 -1.30
C VAL A 80 8.59 -18.12 -2.80
N ASP A 81 7.71 -18.96 -3.35
CA ASP A 81 7.68 -19.16 -4.80
C ASP A 81 6.89 -18.06 -5.54
N PHE A 82 6.99 -18.01 -6.87
CA PHE A 82 6.30 -16.99 -7.67
C PHE A 82 4.76 -17.02 -7.49
N PRO A 83 4.07 -18.18 -7.51
CA PRO A 83 2.65 -18.27 -7.16
C PRO A 83 2.30 -17.68 -5.78
N GLU A 84 3.08 -17.96 -4.74
CA GLU A 84 2.89 -17.45 -3.38
C GLU A 84 3.16 -15.95 -3.29
N PHE A 85 4.18 -15.47 -3.99
CA PHE A 85 4.48 -14.05 -4.14
C PHE A 85 3.31 -13.31 -4.79
N VAL A 86 2.83 -13.80 -5.93
CA VAL A 86 1.66 -13.23 -6.63
C VAL A 86 0.42 -13.30 -5.75
N GLN A 87 0.20 -14.40 -5.04
CA GLN A 87 -0.94 -14.51 -4.12
C GLN A 87 -0.84 -13.49 -2.98
N TYR A 88 0.33 -13.32 -2.38
CA TYR A 88 0.55 -12.35 -1.33
C TYR A 88 0.34 -10.92 -1.83
N ILE A 89 0.95 -10.58 -2.97
CA ILE A 89 0.78 -9.28 -3.62
C ILE A 89 -0.68 -9.08 -4.03
N CYS A 90 -1.39 -10.02 -4.61
CA CYS A 90 -2.82 -9.83 -4.92
C CYS A 90 -3.69 -9.72 -3.65
N THR A 91 -3.26 -10.32 -2.54
CA THR A 91 -3.99 -10.28 -1.27
C THR A 91 -3.70 -9.02 -0.46
N HIS A 92 -2.50 -8.43 -0.61
CA HIS A 92 -2.01 -7.29 0.18
C HIS A 92 -1.80 -6.01 -0.66
N SER A 93 -1.60 -6.11 -1.96
CA SER A 93 -1.54 -4.98 -2.92
C SER A 93 -2.94 -4.64 -3.45
N HIS A 94 -3.94 -4.76 -2.58
CA HIS A 94 -5.35 -4.49 -2.86
C HIS A 94 -5.88 -3.50 -1.80
N PRO A 95 -6.92 -2.70 -2.11
CA PRO A 95 -7.28 -1.39 -1.54
C PRO A 95 -7.40 -1.28 -0.01
N VAL A 96 -7.25 -2.37 0.72
CA VAL A 96 -7.17 -2.39 2.18
C VAL A 96 -5.87 -1.72 2.66
N ASP A 97 -4.73 -1.96 2.01
CA ASP A 97 -3.49 -1.24 2.36
C ASP A 97 -3.56 0.22 1.88
N GLU A 98 -4.18 0.50 0.73
CA GLU A 98 -4.37 1.88 0.25
C GLU A 98 -5.35 2.67 1.14
N GLU A 99 -6.45 2.07 1.60
CA GLU A 99 -7.38 2.71 2.53
C GLU A 99 -6.73 2.93 3.90
N GLU A 100 -6.00 1.94 4.44
CA GLU A 100 -5.27 2.12 5.70
C GLU A 100 -4.14 3.14 5.56
N GLU A 101 -3.36 3.14 4.47
CA GLU A 101 -2.34 4.16 4.20
C GLU A 101 -2.95 5.56 4.05
N LEU A 102 -4.06 5.69 3.31
CA LEU A 102 -4.80 6.96 3.18
C LEU A 102 -5.36 7.40 4.53
N ARG A 103 -5.80 6.48 5.38
CA ARG A 103 -6.31 6.78 6.72
C ARG A 103 -5.22 7.15 7.71
N GLU A 104 -4.06 6.51 7.64
CA GLU A 104 -2.87 6.91 8.39
C GLU A 104 -2.36 8.27 7.94
N ALA A 105 -2.27 8.50 6.63
CA ALA A 105 -1.94 9.80 6.07
C ALA A 105 -2.93 10.88 6.52
N PHE A 106 -4.23 10.60 6.45
CA PHE A 106 -5.27 11.52 6.93
C PHE A 106 -5.07 11.91 8.40
N LYS A 107 -4.78 10.94 9.28
CA LYS A 107 -4.45 11.20 10.70
C LYS A 107 -3.16 12.01 10.90
N VAL A 108 -2.22 11.94 9.97
CA VAL A 108 -1.01 12.77 10.03
C VAL A 108 -1.36 14.23 9.76
N PHE A 109 -2.28 14.48 8.83
CA PHE A 109 -2.79 15.81 8.48
C PHE A 109 -3.77 16.37 9.53
N ASP A 110 -4.80 15.62 9.92
CA ASP A 110 -5.76 15.99 10.95
C ASP A 110 -5.12 15.96 12.35
N LYS A 111 -4.58 17.09 12.81
CA LYS A 111 -3.82 17.19 14.07
C LYS A 111 -4.74 17.26 15.28
N ASN A 112 -5.91 17.87 15.12
CA ASN A 112 -6.86 18.05 16.20
C ASN A 112 -7.81 16.84 16.36
N GLY A 113 -7.83 15.93 15.38
CA GLY A 113 -8.63 14.71 15.38
C GLY A 113 -10.11 14.94 15.15
N ASP A 114 -10.50 16.07 14.54
CA ASP A 114 -11.90 16.44 14.33
C ASP A 114 -12.51 15.80 13.07
N GLY A 115 -11.70 15.08 12.29
CA GLY A 115 -12.13 14.42 11.05
C GLY A 115 -12.15 15.34 9.83
N LEU A 116 -11.60 16.55 9.94
CA LEU A 116 -11.48 17.54 8.89
C LEU A 116 -10.03 18.01 8.81
N ILE A 117 -9.54 18.27 7.59
CA ILE A 117 -8.20 18.82 7.36
C ILE A 117 -8.34 20.26 6.89
N THR A 118 -7.71 21.18 7.61
CA THR A 118 -7.66 22.61 7.30
C THR A 118 -6.41 23.01 6.51
N ALA A 119 -6.44 24.18 5.85
CA ALA A 119 -5.25 24.74 5.18
C ALA A 119 -4.06 24.91 6.13
N GLY A 120 -4.31 25.26 7.38
CA GLY A 120 -3.29 25.38 8.41
C GLY A 120 -2.60 24.06 8.71
N GLU A 121 -3.37 22.97 8.77
CA GLU A 121 -2.86 21.63 9.03
C GLU A 121 -2.06 21.05 7.87
N VAL A 122 -2.54 21.22 6.63
CA VAL A 122 -1.77 20.87 5.42
C VAL A 122 -0.43 21.60 5.42
N LYS A 123 -0.44 22.92 5.66
CA LYS A 123 0.78 23.74 5.71
C LYS A 123 1.77 23.24 6.75
N GLN A 124 1.30 22.88 7.94
CA GLN A 124 2.16 22.39 9.01
C GLN A 124 2.81 21.05 8.67
N VAL A 125 2.04 20.11 8.10
CA VAL A 125 2.57 18.80 7.72
C VAL A 125 3.55 18.91 6.57
N LEU A 126 3.21 19.64 5.50
CA LEU A 126 4.11 19.82 4.35
C LEU A 126 5.42 20.49 4.75
N LYS A 127 5.35 21.53 5.59
CA LYS A 127 6.55 22.17 6.15
C LYS A 127 7.39 21.20 6.99
N SER A 128 6.76 20.27 7.69
CA SER A 128 7.45 19.22 8.46
C SER A 128 8.09 18.16 7.57
N MET A 129 7.54 17.94 6.37
CA MET A 129 8.10 17.06 5.33
C MET A 129 9.19 17.75 4.49
N GLY A 130 9.45 19.04 4.73
CA GLY A 130 10.44 19.82 3.99
C GLY A 130 9.91 20.47 2.72
N GLU A 131 8.60 20.37 2.46
CA GLU A 131 7.93 21.06 1.36
C GLU A 131 7.43 22.44 1.79
N ASN A 132 7.76 23.45 0.98
CA ASN A 132 7.36 24.83 1.23
C ASN A 132 6.40 25.28 0.12
N LEU A 133 5.13 24.94 0.28
CA LEU A 133 4.06 25.50 -0.56
C LEU A 133 3.61 26.86 -0.03
N SER A 134 3.25 27.75 -0.94
CA SER A 134 2.64 29.03 -0.61
C SER A 134 1.19 28.85 -0.12
N ASP A 135 0.68 29.84 0.63
CA ASP A 135 -0.72 29.83 1.09
C ASP A 135 -1.71 29.74 -0.07
N GLU A 136 -1.37 30.33 -1.22
CA GLU A 136 -2.17 30.27 -2.44
C GLU A 136 -2.21 28.86 -3.05
N GLU A 137 -1.11 28.12 -3.04
CA GLU A 137 -1.04 26.75 -3.54
C GLU A 137 -1.83 25.79 -2.65
N ILE A 138 -1.66 25.91 -1.34
CA ILE A 138 -2.39 25.10 -0.36
C ILE A 138 -3.90 25.38 -0.46
N HIS A 139 -4.27 26.66 -0.60
CA HIS A 139 -5.66 27.04 -0.79
C HIS A 139 -6.24 26.47 -2.09
N LYS A 140 -5.49 26.50 -3.19
CA LYS A 140 -5.90 25.86 -4.46
C LYS A 140 -6.09 24.36 -4.30
N MET A 141 -5.20 23.66 -3.59
CA MET A 141 -5.34 22.22 -3.35
C MET A 141 -6.64 21.91 -2.62
N ILE A 142 -6.94 22.64 -1.54
CA ILE A 142 -8.17 22.45 -0.74
C ILE A 142 -9.42 22.78 -1.53
N VAL A 143 -9.45 23.92 -2.22
CA VAL A 143 -10.62 24.35 -3.01
C VAL A 143 -10.86 23.43 -4.21
N SER A 144 -9.82 22.80 -4.75
CA SER A 144 -9.94 21.90 -5.90
C SER A 144 -10.66 20.59 -5.62
N VAL A 145 -10.69 20.16 -4.34
CA VAL A 145 -11.30 18.88 -3.91
C VAL A 145 -12.42 19.06 -2.89
N GLY A 146 -12.39 20.13 -2.09
CA GLY A 146 -13.43 20.44 -1.13
C GLY A 146 -14.74 20.76 -1.84
N LYS A 147 -15.81 20.06 -1.46
CA LYS A 147 -17.14 20.32 -2.03
C LYS A 147 -17.61 21.73 -1.65
N SER A 148 -17.92 22.53 -2.67
CA SER A 148 -18.60 23.84 -2.57
C SER A 148 -17.93 24.87 -1.65
N GLY A 149 -16.66 25.19 -1.90
CA GLY A 149 -16.00 26.35 -1.27
C GLY A 149 -15.72 26.18 0.23
N ALA A 150 -15.66 24.94 0.70
CA ALA A 150 -15.22 24.63 2.06
C ALA A 150 -13.73 24.97 2.23
N GLU A 151 -13.39 25.61 3.35
CA GLU A 151 -12.00 25.88 3.76
C GLU A 151 -11.33 24.63 4.40
N GLN A 152 -12.04 23.51 4.41
CA GLN A 152 -11.69 22.26 5.07
C GLN A 152 -12.13 21.09 4.18
N ILE A 153 -11.38 20.00 4.21
CA ILE A 153 -11.69 18.78 3.46
C ILE A 153 -11.90 17.61 4.43
N ASN A 154 -12.89 16.77 4.15
CA ASN A 154 -13.11 15.54 4.91
C ASN A 154 -12.27 14.40 4.35
N TYR A 155 -12.41 13.20 4.93
CA TYR A 155 -11.70 12.01 4.49
C TYR A 155 -11.98 11.68 3.01
N GLU A 156 -13.24 11.76 2.58
CA GLU A 156 -13.62 11.46 1.21
C GLU A 156 -12.95 12.40 0.19
N ASP A 157 -12.93 13.70 0.48
CA ASP A 157 -12.29 14.73 -0.34
C ASP A 157 -10.76 14.55 -0.35
N PHE A 158 -10.14 14.13 0.77
CA PHE A 158 -8.71 13.80 0.85
C PHE A 158 -8.34 12.59 -0.02
N VAL A 159 -9.17 11.55 -0.03
CA VAL A 159 -8.97 10.37 -0.89
C VAL A 159 -9.03 10.76 -2.37
N GLU A 160 -9.94 11.66 -2.75
CA GLU A 160 -10.01 12.19 -4.12
C GLU A 160 -8.75 12.99 -4.50
N LEU A 161 -8.23 13.79 -3.57
CA LEU A 161 -6.97 14.52 -3.75
C LEU A 161 -5.78 13.58 -3.96
N ALA A 162 -5.65 12.56 -3.11
CA ALA A 162 -4.56 11.59 -3.19
C ALA A 162 -4.60 10.78 -4.49
N LYS A 163 -5.80 10.39 -4.95
CA LYS A 163 -5.98 9.69 -6.22
C LYS A 163 -5.61 10.55 -7.42
N ARG A 164 -6.03 11.82 -7.44
CA ARG A 164 -5.71 12.74 -8.53
C ARG A 164 -4.21 13.02 -8.68
N LYS A 165 -3.49 13.10 -7.55
CA LYS A 165 -2.03 13.25 -7.55
C LYS A 165 -1.33 12.01 -8.10
N LYS A 166 -1.85 10.80 -7.82
CA LYS A 166 -1.28 9.54 -8.33
C LYS A 166 -1.31 9.48 -9.86
N GLU A 167 -2.42 9.92 -10.47
CA GLU A 167 -2.59 9.98 -11.94
C GLU A 167 -1.74 11.07 -12.63
N GLU A 168 -1.18 12.03 -11.89
CA GLU A 168 -0.32 13.09 -12.46
C GLU A 168 1.15 12.64 -12.58
N TYR A 169 1.53 11.53 -11.93
CA TYR A 169 2.90 10.99 -11.92
C TYR A 169 3.04 9.61 -12.59
N ASP A 170 1.94 9.01 -13.07
CA ASP A 170 1.92 7.82 -13.94
C ASP A 170 1.90 8.22 -15.44
#